data_AF-A0A2M7AGW9-F1
#
_entry.id   AF-A0A2M7AGW9-F1
#
_cell.length_a   1.000
_cell.length_b   1.000
_cell.length_c   1.000
_cell.angle_alpha   90.00
_cell.angle_beta   90.00
_cell.angle_gamma   90.00
#
_symmetry.space_group_name_H-M   'P 1'
#
loop_
_entity.id
_entity.type
_entity.pdbx_description
1 polymer ?
#
loop_
_entity_poly.entity_id
_entity_poly.type
_entity_poly.pdbx_seq_one_letter_code
_entity_poly.pdbx_strand_id
1 'polypeptide(L)' 'MKIVREYEVFDEATQILMEHMSPAKVVRFWSEVFMGGGDYASLREKMFEGETADSLFEKVKEFEGAD' A
#
# COMPACT_ATOMS: atom_id res chain seq x y z
N MET A 1 -27.30 -8.51 -4.48
CA MET A 1 -25.94 -8.30 -5.03
C MET A 1 -25.13 -7.62 -3.95
N LYS A 2 -24.06 -8.25 -3.45
CA LYS A 2 -23.19 -7.60 -2.44
C LYS A 2 -22.38 -6.55 -3.19
N ILE A 3 -22.48 -5.28 -2.78
CA ILE A 3 -21.65 -4.22 -3.35
C ILE A 3 -20.24 -4.49 -2.83
N VAL A 4 -19.36 -4.97 -3.70
CA VAL A 4 -17.93 -5.12 -3.39
C VAL A 4 -17.32 -3.74 -3.52
N ARG A 5 -16.67 -3.26 -2.45
CA ARG A 5 -16.05 -1.93 -2.44
C ARG A 5 -14.63 -2.04 -2.98
N GLU A 6 -14.20 -1.05 -3.75
CA GLU A 6 -12.85 -1.02 -4.34
C GLU A 6 -11.74 -1.22 -3.30
N TYR A 7 -11.92 -0.70 -2.07
CA TYR A 7 -10.96 -0.89 -1.00
C TYR A 7 -10.85 -2.37 -0.55
N GLU A 8 -11.96 -3.13 -0.59
CA GLU A 8 -11.97 -4.55 -0.20
C GLU A 8 -11.18 -5.37 -1.22
N VAL A 9 -11.30 -5.02 -2.50
CA VAL A 9 -10.53 -5.63 -3.59
C VAL A 9 -9.04 -5.30 -3.47
N PHE A 10 -8.71 -4.06 -3.13
CA PHE A 10 -7.31 -3.63 -2.99
C PHE A 10 -6.63 -4.26 -1.78
N ASP A 11 -7.34 -4.41 -0.65
CA ASP A 11 -6.85 -5.08 0.55
C ASP A 11 -6.60 -6.58 0.29
N GLU A 12 -7.57 -7.27 -0.33
CA GLU A 12 -7.42 -8.68 -0.72
C GLU A 12 -6.23 -8.87 -1.68
N ALA A 13 -6.08 -8.02 -2.70
CA ALA A 13 -4.96 -8.08 -3.62
C ALA A 13 -3.61 -7.83 -2.91
N THR A 14 -3.57 -6.91 -1.95
CA THR A 14 -2.37 -6.62 -1.16
C THR A 14 -1.94 -7.84 -0.34
N GLN A 15 -2.88 -8.49 0.34
CA GLN A 15 -2.60 -9.68 1.16
C GLN A 15 -2.05 -10.83 0.30
N ILE A 16 -2.70 -11.12 -0.83
CA ILE A 16 -2.26 -12.18 -1.76
C ILE A 16 -0.86 -11.91 -2.30
N LEU A 17 -0.59 -10.66 -2.70
CA LEU A 17 0.71 -10.29 -3.25
C LEU A 17 1.83 -10.39 -2.21
N MET A 18 1.56 -9.98 -0.96
CA MET A 18 2.51 -10.06 0.14
C MET A 18 2.74 -11.50 0.62
N GLU A 19 1.76 -12.40 0.47
CA GLU A 19 1.91 -13.83 0.74
C GLU A 19 2.85 -14.52 -0.27
N HIS A 20 2.78 -14.12 -1.54
CA HIS A 20 3.47 -14.83 -2.63
C HIS A 20 4.71 -14.12 -3.19
N MET A 21 4.95 -12.87 -2.80
CA MET A 21 6.08 -12.10 -3.30
C MET A 21 6.79 -11.39 -2.16
N SER A 22 8.12 -11.25 -2.30
CA SER A 22 8.88 -10.38 -1.41
C SER A 22 8.36 -8.94 -1.52
N PRO A 23 8.36 -8.15 -0.42
CA PRO A 23 7.87 -6.76 -0.42
C PRO A 23 8.45 -5.89 -1.55
N ALA A 24 9.74 -6.04 -1.86
CA ALA A 24 10.40 -5.30 -2.95
C ALA A 24 9.79 -5.59 -4.35
N LYS A 25 9.31 -6.82 -4.59
CA LYS A 25 8.64 -7.20 -5.84
C LYS A 25 7.22 -6.66 -5.91
N VAL A 26 6.51 -6.64 -4.78
CA VAL A 26 5.16 -6.06 -4.68
C VAL A 26 5.20 -4.56 -4.95
N VAL A 27 6.13 -3.83 -4.33
CA VAL A 27 6.30 -2.38 -4.57
C VAL A 27 6.64 -2.07 -6.03
N ARG A 28 7.49 -2.89 -6.66
CA ARG A 28 7.81 -2.75 -8.08
C ARG A 28 6.59 -3.05 -8.96
N PHE A 29 5.87 -4.12 -8.66
CA PHE A 29 4.64 -4.49 -9.37
C PHE A 29 3.60 -3.37 -9.31
N TRP A 30 3.33 -2.82 -8.12
CA TRP A 30 2.41 -1.69 -7.98
C TRP A 30 2.89 -0.46 -8.74
N SER A 31 4.19 -0.13 -8.66
CA SER A 31 4.75 0.97 -9.43
C SER A 31 4.46 0.81 -10.94
N GLU A 32 4.61 -0.39 -11.50
CA GLU A 32 4.34 -0.68 -12.91
C GLU A 32 2.84 -0.73 -13.24
N VAL A 33 2.02 -1.34 -12.39
CA VAL A 33 0.56 -1.46 -12.59
C VAL A 33 -0.14 -0.11 -12.46
N PHE A 34 0.32 0.74 -11.56
CA PHE A 34 -0.21 2.09 -11.35
C PHE A 34 0.45 3.15 -12.26
N MET A 35 1.54 2.82 -12.98
CA MET A 35 2.23 3.71 -13.93
C MET A 35 1.46 4.00 -15.23
N GLY A 36 0.14 3.77 -15.29
CA GLY A 36 -0.66 3.97 -16.50
C GLY A 36 -1.96 4.77 -16.34
N GLY A 37 -2.39 5.18 -15.14
CA GLY A 37 -3.65 5.95 -15.04
C GLY A 37 -4.30 6.10 -13.66
N GLY A 38 -3.76 5.48 -12.61
CA GLY A 38 -4.12 5.84 -11.25
C GLY A 38 -3.18 6.93 -10.79
N ASP A 39 -3.70 8.04 -10.27
CA ASP A 39 -2.89 9.14 -9.75
C ASP A 39 -2.21 8.70 -8.44
N TYR A 40 -1.27 7.76 -8.53
CA TYR A 40 -0.49 7.20 -7.44
C TYR A 40 0.29 8.30 -6.72
N ALA A 41 0.68 9.35 -7.45
CA ALA A 41 1.24 10.56 -6.87
C ALA A 41 0.22 11.23 -5.94
N SER A 42 -1.00 11.51 -6.38
CA SER A 42 -2.05 12.06 -5.52
C SER A 42 -2.50 11.11 -4.42
N LEU A 43 -2.53 9.80 -4.67
CA LEU A 43 -2.89 8.82 -3.64
C LEU A 43 -1.82 8.79 -2.55
N ARG A 44 -0.54 8.75 -2.93
CA ARG A 44 0.60 8.83 -2.01
C ARG A 44 0.57 10.14 -1.23
N GLU A 45 0.35 11.28 -1.90
CA GLU A 45 0.24 12.57 -1.21
C GLU A 45 -0.89 12.60 -0.20
N LYS A 46 -2.08 12.07 -0.54
CA LYS A 46 -3.20 11.99 0.41
C LYS A 46 -2.96 11.03 1.57
N MET A 47 -2.37 9.87 1.31
CA MET A 47 -2.16 8.85 2.34
C MET A 47 -1.08 9.23 3.35
N PHE A 48 -0.14 10.09 2.94
CA PHE A 48 1.01 10.48 3.77
C PHE A 48 1.09 12.00 3.95
N GLU A 49 -0.04 12.70 3.83
CA GLU A 49 -0.09 14.14 4.03
C GLU A 49 0.31 14.49 5.46
N GLY A 50 1.33 15.34 5.60
CA GLY A 50 1.87 15.73 6.90
C GLY A 50 2.80 14.70 7.55
N GLU A 51 3.04 13.55 6.90
CA GLU A 51 4.00 12.55 7.38
C GLU A 51 5.42 12.87 6.88
N THR A 52 6.41 12.59 7.73
CA THR A 52 7.83 12.66 7.39
C THR A 52 8.42 11.26 7.29
N ALA A 53 9.60 11.14 6.69
CA ALA A 53 10.31 9.87 6.67
C ALA A 53 10.52 9.30 8.08
N ASP A 54 10.79 10.17 9.06
CA ASP A 54 10.96 9.78 10.46
C ASP A 54 9.64 9.32 11.11
N SER A 55 8.51 10.00 10.83
CA SER A 55 7.20 9.58 11.38
C SER A 55 6.73 8.26 10.81
N LEU A 56 6.97 8.02 9.51
CA LEU A 56 6.67 6.75 8.86
C LEU A 56 7.56 5.63 9.39
N PHE A 57 8.83 5.91 9.65
CA PHE A 57 9.76 4.93 10.21
C PHE A 57 9.35 4.46 11.61
N GLU A 58 8.90 5.38 12.46
CA GLU A 58 8.42 5.02 13.80
C GLU A 58 7.09 4.24 13.74
N LYS A 59 6.18 4.59 12.81
CA LYS A 59 4.95 3.80 12.59
C LYS A 59 5.23 2.39 12.08
N VAL A 60 6.24 2.22 11.23
CA VAL A 60 6.68 0.90 10.76
C VAL A 60 7.24 0.08 11.93
N LYS A 61 8.09 0.67 12.77
CA LYS A 61 8.57 -0.01 13.99
C LYS A 61 7.46 -0.40 14.94
N GLU A 62 6.47 0.46 15.13
CA GLU A 62 5.32 0.18 16.00
C GLU A 62 4.49 -0.98 15.45
N PHE A 63 4.27 -1.01 14.14
CA PHE A 63 3.58 -2.10 13.46
C PHE A 63 4.35 -3.44 13.51
N GLU A 64 5.68 -3.39 13.34
CA GLU A 64 6.55 -4.58 13.39
C GLU A 64 6.83 -5.06 14.83
N GLY A 65 6.63 -4.21 15.84
CA GLY A 65 6.80 -4.53 17.26
C GLY A 65 5.51 -4.89 17.99
N ALA A 66 4.35 -4.79 17.33
CA ALA A 66 3.06 -5.21 17.86
C ALA A 66 2.83 -6.70 17.52
N ASP A 67 3.34 -7.59 18.37
CA ASP A 67 2.96 -9.02 18.43
C ASP A 67 1.55 -9.22 19.03
#